data_AF-A0AB73T879-F1
#
_entry.id   AF-A0AB73T879-F1
#
_cell.length_a   1.000
_cell.length_b   1.000
_cell.length_c   1.000
_cell.angle_alpha   90.00
_cell.angle_beta   90.00
_cell.angle_gamma   90.00
#
_symmetry.space_group_name_H-M   'P 1'
#
loop_
_entity.id
_entity.type
_entity.pdbx_description
1 polymer ?
#
loop_
_entity_poly.entity_id
_entity_poly.type
_entity_poly.pdbx_seq_one_letter_code
_entity_poly.pdbx_strand_id
1 'polypeptide(L)'
;MRESIFEKAKRAKENKKGFTLVELIVVLVILAILAAILVPALLGWIDKAKEKQVVLEGRVVLMAAQTVASEEYAKKAPTYSAAEAAAAIDAYIKDDAPGNYSVTIESNKVTEVIYTSSGSSKTTVTWSSTTGQWTQGGAEQSGHNVSGNILKAAS
;
A
#
# COMPACT_ATOMS: atom_id res chain seq x y z
N MET A 1 18.07 23.48 -63.07
CA MET A 1 17.22 23.41 -61.84
C MET A 1 17.31 22.07 -61.08
N ARG A 2 17.59 20.92 -61.73
CA ARG A 2 17.73 19.63 -61.04
C ARG A 2 19.07 19.41 -60.31
N GLU A 3 20.13 20.12 -60.72
CA GLU A 3 21.47 20.06 -60.11
C GLU A 3 21.50 20.58 -58.65
N SER A 4 20.81 21.68 -58.34
CA SER A 4 20.86 22.31 -57.00
C SER A 4 20.13 21.51 -55.91
N ILE A 5 19.25 20.58 -56.29
CA ILE A 5 18.52 19.72 -55.34
C ILE A 5 19.38 18.50 -54.96
N PHE A 6 20.15 17.96 -55.91
CA PHE A 6 21.08 16.85 -55.65
C PHE A 6 22.24 17.27 -54.75
N GLU A 7 22.75 18.50 -54.87
CA GLU A 7 23.84 18.97 -54.01
C GLU A 7 23.37 19.23 -52.56
N LYS A 8 22.13 19.73 -52.37
CA LYS A 8 21.53 19.84 -51.03
C LYS A 8 21.32 18.47 -50.37
N ALA A 9 20.92 17.45 -51.13
CA ALA A 9 20.76 16.09 -50.64
C ALA A 9 22.12 15.45 -50.26
N LYS A 10 23.19 15.73 -51.01
CA LYS A 10 24.55 15.25 -50.72
C LYS A 10 25.13 15.88 -49.44
N ARG A 11 24.97 17.20 -49.26
CA ARG A 11 25.41 17.91 -48.04
C ARG A 11 24.63 17.51 -46.79
N ALA A 12 23.37 17.09 -46.91
CA ALA A 12 22.59 16.60 -45.76
C ALA A 12 23.12 15.26 -45.19
N LYS A 13 23.81 14.45 -46.02
CA LYS A 13 24.38 13.16 -45.60
C LYS A 13 25.74 13.31 -44.89
N GLU A 14 26.50 14.34 -45.25
CA GLU A 14 27.83 14.64 -44.69
C GLU A 14 27.77 15.42 -43.36
N ASN A 15 26.64 16.07 -43.06
CA ASN A 15 26.43 16.78 -41.78
C ASN A 15 25.94 15.90 -40.63
N LYS A 16 25.94 14.58 -40.79
CA LYS A 16 25.73 13.65 -39.67
C LYS A 16 27.02 13.56 -38.85
N LYS A 17 27.26 14.57 -38.00
CA LYS A 17 28.21 14.45 -36.89
C LYS A 17 27.68 13.34 -35.98
N GLY A 18 28.15 12.12 -36.22
CA GLY A 18 27.80 10.96 -35.40
C GLY A 18 28.33 11.17 -33.99
N PHE A 19 27.51 10.83 -32.99
CA PHE A 19 27.95 10.70 -31.61
C PHE A 19 29.18 9.80 -31.59
N THR A 20 30.26 10.24 -30.94
CA THR A 20 31.44 9.39 -30.82
C THR A 20 31.10 8.21 -29.89
N LEU A 21 31.63 7.02 -30.17
CA LEU A 21 31.47 5.86 -29.27
C LEU A 21 32.00 6.18 -27.86
N VAL A 22 32.98 7.09 -27.78
CA VAL A 22 33.57 7.58 -26.53
C VAL A 22 32.58 8.42 -25.72
N GLU A 23 31.80 9.31 -26.34
CA GLU A 23 30.76 10.05 -25.62
C GLU A 23 29.68 9.11 -25.07
N LEU A 24 29.33 8.05 -25.81
CA LEU A 24 28.34 7.08 -25.35
C LEU A 24 28.85 6.26 -24.16
N ILE A 25 30.10 5.78 -24.19
CA ILE A 25 30.64 4.93 -23.12
C ILE A 25 30.83 5.71 -21.81
N VAL A 26 31.25 6.98 -21.87
CA VAL A 26 31.38 7.83 -20.68
C VAL A 26 30.03 8.02 -19.99
N VAL A 27 28.96 8.23 -20.77
CA VAL A 27 27.61 8.36 -20.23
C VAL A 27 27.14 7.05 -19.58
N LEU A 28 27.34 5.90 -20.23
CA LEU A 28 26.97 4.61 -19.67
C LEU A 28 27.73 4.31 -18.37
N VAL A 29 29.00 4.71 -18.27
CA VAL A 29 29.79 4.56 -17.03
C VAL A 29 29.22 5.42 -15.91
N ILE A 30 28.88 6.69 -16.17
CA ILE A 30 28.28 7.57 -15.15
C ILE A 30 26.91 7.03 -14.71
N LEU A 31 26.08 6.58 -15.65
CA LEU A 31 24.78 5.97 -15.35
C LEU A 31 24.93 4.69 -14.51
N ALA A 32 25.95 3.87 -14.78
CA ALA A 32 26.22 2.66 -14.00
C ALA A 32 26.58 2.99 -12.54
N ILE A 33 27.42 4.01 -12.32
CA ILE A 33 27.80 4.45 -10.96
C ILE A 33 26.59 5.01 -10.21
N LEU A 34 25.79 5.86 -10.86
CA LEU A 34 24.58 6.44 -10.26
C LEU A 34 23.53 5.36 -9.95
N ALA A 35 23.32 4.41 -10.86
CA ALA A 35 22.40 3.30 -10.64
C ALA A 35 22.85 2.43 -9.46
N ALA A 36 24.16 2.16 -9.33
CA ALA A 36 24.68 1.32 -8.26
C ALA A 36 24.39 1.88 -6.85
N ILE A 37 24.43 3.21 -6.67
CA ILE A 37 24.07 3.85 -5.40
C ILE A 37 22.57 4.03 -5.20
N LEU A 38 21.81 4.22 -6.29
CA LEU A 38 20.39 4.54 -6.24
C LEU A 38 19.50 3.31 -6.00
N VAL A 39 19.81 2.18 -6.66
CA VAL A 39 19.03 0.94 -6.56
C VAL A 39 18.85 0.46 -5.11
N PRO A 40 19.88 0.32 -4.26
CA PRO A 40 19.68 -0.15 -2.89
C PRO A 40 18.83 0.81 -2.04
N ALA A 41 18.98 2.12 -2.24
CA ALA A 41 18.16 3.12 -1.54
C ALA A 41 16.68 3.02 -1.94
N LEU A 42 16.40 2.83 -3.23
CA LEU A 42 15.03 2.65 -3.74
C LEU A 42 14.38 1.37 -3.21
N LEU A 43 15.11 0.25 -3.18
CA LEU A 43 14.58 -1.02 -2.66
C LEU A 43 14.15 -0.90 -1.19
N GLY A 44 14.98 -0.29 -0.34
CA GLY A 44 14.62 -0.08 1.07
C GLY A 44 13.42 0.87 1.27
N TRP A 45 13.20 1.82 0.36
CA TRP A 45 12.02 2.70 0.42
C TRP A 45 10.74 1.98 -0.01
N ILE A 46 10.83 1.08 -0.98
CA ILE A 46 9.70 0.27 -1.44
C ILE A 46 9.18 -0.60 -0.29
N ASP A 47 10.07 -1.23 0.47
CA ASP A 47 9.65 -2.08 1.60
C ASP A 47 8.93 -1.26 2.68
N LYS A 48 9.47 -0.10 3.07
CA LYS A 48 8.80 0.82 4.00
C LYS A 48 7.45 1.34 3.48
N ALA A 49 7.35 1.59 2.18
CA ALA A 49 6.10 2.02 1.56
C ALA A 49 5.05 0.91 1.61
N LYS A 50 5.46 -0.34 1.34
CA LYS A 50 4.58 -1.51 1.48
C LYS A 50 4.11 -1.68 2.91
N GLU A 51 4.98 -1.61 3.91
CA GLU A 51 4.58 -1.72 5.33
C GLU A 51 3.50 -0.71 5.70
N LYS A 52 3.70 0.56 5.31
CA LYS A 52 2.70 1.62 5.53
C LYS A 52 1.40 1.34 4.79
N GLN A 53 1.47 0.87 3.55
CA GLN A 53 0.30 0.51 2.76
C GLN A 53 -0.53 -0.57 3.46
N VAL A 54 0.11 -1.63 3.97
CA VAL A 54 -0.58 -2.73 4.67
C VAL A 54 -1.29 -2.22 5.93
N VAL A 55 -0.66 -1.31 6.68
CA VAL A 55 -1.31 -0.69 7.86
C VAL A 55 -2.52 0.15 7.46
N LEU A 56 -2.45 0.88 6.33
CA LEU A 56 -3.58 1.67 5.83
C LEU A 56 -4.75 0.77 5.39
N GLU A 57 -4.48 -0.30 4.67
CA GLU A 57 -5.49 -1.30 4.28
C GLU A 57 -6.13 -1.94 5.53
N GLY A 58 -5.32 -2.30 6.53
CA GLY A 58 -5.83 -2.78 7.82
C GLY A 58 -6.73 -1.77 8.54
N ARG A 59 -6.45 -0.46 8.43
CA ARG A 59 -7.32 0.59 9.00
C ARG A 59 -8.67 0.66 8.30
N VAL A 60 -8.74 0.41 6.99
CA VAL A 60 -10.02 0.31 6.27
C VAL A 60 -10.86 -0.82 6.86
N VAL A 61 -10.25 -1.99 7.08
CA VAL A 61 -10.90 -3.14 7.73
C VAL A 61 -11.38 -2.77 9.13
N LEU A 62 -10.54 -2.12 9.93
CA LEU A 62 -10.90 -1.69 11.29
C LEU A 62 -12.09 -0.74 11.29
N MET A 63 -12.11 0.26 10.42
CA MET A 63 -13.21 1.21 10.32
C MET A 63 -14.50 0.53 9.87
N ALA A 64 -14.43 -0.38 8.89
CA ALA A 64 -15.55 -1.19 8.45
C ALA A 64 -16.11 -2.05 9.60
N ALA A 65 -15.24 -2.77 10.31
CA ALA A 65 -15.62 -3.57 11.47
C ALA A 65 -16.28 -2.75 12.57
N GLN A 66 -15.75 -1.56 12.86
CA GLN A 66 -16.31 -0.65 13.86
C GLN A 66 -17.68 -0.11 13.44
N THR A 67 -17.89 0.21 12.16
CA THR A 67 -19.20 0.59 11.63
C THR A 67 -20.21 -0.54 11.80
N VAL A 68 -19.87 -1.76 11.37
CA VAL A 68 -20.74 -2.93 11.52
C VAL A 68 -21.07 -3.18 12.99
N ALA A 69 -20.07 -3.21 13.88
CA ALA A 69 -20.29 -3.39 15.32
C ALA A 69 -21.22 -2.32 15.92
N SER A 70 -21.15 -1.07 15.45
CA SER A 70 -21.99 0.03 15.92
C SER A 70 -23.44 -0.08 15.43
N GLU A 71 -23.64 -0.47 14.18
CA GLU A 71 -24.98 -0.71 13.63
C GLU A 71 -25.71 -1.82 14.40
N GLU A 72 -24.98 -2.86 14.78
CA GLU A 72 -25.59 -3.99 15.50
C GLU A 72 -25.90 -3.71 16.95
N TYR A 73 -25.05 -2.92 17.59
CA TYR A 73 -25.39 -2.34 18.87
C TYR A 73 -26.69 -1.52 18.80
N ALA A 74 -26.85 -0.70 17.75
CA ALA A 74 -28.04 0.14 17.57
C ALA A 74 -29.33 -0.67 17.30
N LYS A 75 -29.23 -1.78 16.57
CA LYS A 75 -30.38 -2.66 16.26
C LYS A 75 -30.82 -3.52 17.45
N LYS A 76 -30.10 -3.51 18.58
CA LYS A 76 -30.32 -4.40 19.75
C LYS A 76 -30.44 -5.88 19.35
N ALA A 77 -29.79 -6.25 18.25
CA ALA A 77 -29.88 -7.59 17.70
C ALA A 77 -29.09 -8.56 18.60
N PRO A 78 -29.69 -9.68 19.03
CA PRO A 78 -29.00 -10.66 19.84
C PRO A 78 -28.16 -11.51 18.89
N THR A 79 -26.87 -11.19 18.81
CA THR A 79 -25.84 -12.08 18.24
C THR A 79 -25.82 -12.14 16.70
N TYR A 80 -24.79 -11.53 16.11
CA TYR A 80 -24.41 -11.76 14.71
C TYR A 80 -23.56 -13.01 14.60
N SER A 81 -23.78 -13.81 13.56
CA SER A 81 -22.83 -14.85 13.22
C SER A 81 -21.55 -14.24 12.63
N ALA A 82 -20.42 -14.94 12.78
CA ALA A 82 -19.15 -14.49 12.21
C ALA A 82 -19.21 -14.31 10.68
N ALA A 83 -20.02 -15.11 9.99
CA ALA A 83 -20.17 -15.04 8.53
C ALA A 83 -20.94 -13.78 8.08
N GLU A 84 -21.99 -13.40 8.80
CA GLU A 84 -22.76 -12.18 8.50
C GLU A 84 -21.94 -10.93 8.78
N ALA A 85 -21.14 -10.93 9.86
CA ALA A 85 -20.22 -9.85 10.16
C ALA A 85 -19.17 -9.69 9.05
N ALA A 86 -18.57 -10.79 8.57
CA ALA A 86 -17.62 -10.75 7.46
C ALA A 86 -18.25 -10.18 6.17
N ALA A 87 -19.45 -10.65 5.81
CA ALA A 87 -20.15 -10.14 4.63
C ALA A 87 -20.49 -8.64 4.71
N ALA A 88 -20.90 -8.17 5.90
CA ALA A 88 -21.17 -6.75 6.13
C ALA A 88 -19.88 -5.91 6.07
N ILE A 89 -18.78 -6.42 6.63
CA ILE A 89 -17.46 -5.79 6.58
C ILE A 89 -16.97 -5.69 5.12
N ASP A 90 -17.10 -6.76 4.34
CA ASP A 90 -16.74 -6.79 2.92
C ASP A 90 -17.50 -5.74 2.10
N ALA A 91 -18.78 -5.51 2.40
CA ALA A 91 -19.57 -4.46 1.73
C ALA A 91 -19.02 -3.04 1.98
N TYR A 92 -18.42 -2.82 3.15
CA TYR A 92 -17.75 -1.58 3.51
C TYR A 92 -16.36 -1.46 2.90
N ILE A 93 -15.54 -2.53 2.94
CA ILE A 93 -14.17 -2.54 2.43
C ILE A 93 -14.12 -2.44 0.90
N LYS A 94 -14.97 -3.18 0.17
CA LYS A 94 -14.89 -3.32 -1.30
C LYS A 94 -13.47 -3.74 -1.73
N ASP A 95 -12.86 -2.99 -2.65
CA ASP A 95 -11.53 -3.25 -3.19
C ASP A 95 -10.40 -2.50 -2.44
N ASP A 96 -10.73 -1.73 -1.39
CA ASP A 96 -9.78 -0.85 -0.69
C ASP A 96 -8.82 -1.61 0.24
N ALA A 97 -9.11 -2.88 0.56
CA ALA A 97 -8.22 -3.78 1.29
C ALA A 97 -8.31 -5.21 0.71
N PRO A 98 -7.64 -5.48 -0.43
CA PRO A 98 -7.79 -6.73 -1.19
C PRO A 98 -7.13 -7.96 -0.53
N GLY A 99 -6.51 -7.79 0.64
CA GLY A 99 -5.91 -8.84 1.45
C GLY A 99 -6.92 -9.67 2.22
N ASN A 100 -6.41 -10.62 3.00
CA ASN A 100 -7.22 -11.40 3.92
C ASN A 100 -7.27 -10.69 5.27
N TYR A 101 -8.36 -10.84 6.00
CA TYR A 101 -8.48 -10.27 7.33
C TYR A 101 -9.19 -11.20 8.31
N SER A 102 -9.00 -10.92 9.59
CA SER A 102 -9.74 -11.49 10.71
C SER A 102 -10.08 -10.39 11.70
N VAL A 103 -11.32 -10.36 12.16
CA VAL A 103 -11.80 -9.36 13.13
C VAL A 103 -12.40 -10.09 14.32
N THR A 104 -11.93 -9.73 15.52
CA THR A 104 -12.48 -10.23 16.78
C THR A 104 -13.38 -9.15 17.37
N ILE A 105 -14.65 -9.50 17.62
CA ILE A 105 -15.64 -8.60 18.23
C ILE A 105 -16.12 -9.24 19.53
N GLU A 106 -15.92 -8.53 20.65
CA GLU A 106 -16.39 -8.96 21.97
C GLU A 106 -17.30 -7.89 22.56
N SER A 107 -18.48 -8.29 23.04
CA SER A 107 -19.44 -7.36 23.66
C SER A 107 -19.73 -6.12 22.78
N ASN A 108 -19.88 -6.33 21.46
CA ASN A 108 -20.08 -5.30 20.44
C ASN A 108 -18.89 -4.33 20.24
N LYS A 109 -17.69 -4.66 20.74
CA LYS A 109 -16.48 -3.87 20.55
C LYS A 109 -15.46 -4.67 19.74
N VAL A 110 -14.86 -4.02 18.76
CA VAL A 110 -13.74 -4.61 18.02
C VAL A 110 -12.53 -4.68 18.95
N THR A 111 -12.05 -5.89 19.24
CA THR A 111 -10.91 -6.12 20.14
C THR A 111 -9.61 -6.32 19.40
N GLU A 112 -9.67 -6.97 18.24
CA GLU A 112 -8.50 -7.25 17.42
C GLU A 112 -8.88 -7.21 15.94
N VAL A 113 -7.97 -6.67 15.12
CA VAL A 113 -8.02 -6.76 13.66
C VAL A 113 -6.68 -7.26 13.18
N ILE A 114 -6.69 -8.37 12.47
CA ILE A 114 -5.52 -8.93 11.79
C ILE A 114 -5.75 -8.73 10.30
N TYR A 115 -4.82 -8.08 9.62
CA TYR A 115 -4.87 -7.90 8.17
C TYR A 115 -3.59 -8.47 7.55
N THR A 116 -3.74 -9.24 6.47
CA THR A 116 -2.65 -9.81 5.69
C THR A 116 -2.77 -9.34 4.25
N SER A 117 -1.76 -8.62 3.77
CA SER A 117 -1.75 -8.06 2.42
C SER A 117 -1.89 -9.13 1.33
N SER A 118 -2.46 -8.71 0.20
CA SER A 118 -2.53 -9.54 -1.00
C SER A 118 -1.17 -9.64 -1.70
N GLY A 119 -1.05 -10.56 -2.67
CA GLY A 119 0.17 -10.79 -3.44
C GLY A 119 1.12 -11.85 -2.88
N SER A 120 2.28 -11.99 -3.51
CA SER A 120 3.24 -13.08 -3.26
C SER A 120 4.05 -12.89 -1.97
N SER A 121 4.36 -11.63 -1.63
CA SER A 121 5.04 -11.26 -0.38
C SER A 121 3.98 -10.75 0.59
N LYS A 122 3.44 -11.66 1.40
CA LYS A 122 2.40 -11.33 2.37
C LYS A 122 3.03 -10.71 3.61
N THR A 123 2.49 -9.57 4.02
CA THR A 123 2.80 -8.92 5.30
C THR A 123 1.54 -8.92 6.14
N THR A 124 1.68 -9.27 7.42
CA THR A 124 0.57 -9.26 8.37
C THR A 124 0.78 -8.15 9.40
N VAL A 125 -0.29 -7.39 9.64
CA VAL A 125 -0.37 -6.37 10.67
C VAL A 125 -1.52 -6.68 11.62
N THR A 126 -1.30 -6.47 12.91
CA THR A 126 -2.29 -6.72 13.95
C THR A 126 -2.55 -5.44 14.71
N TRP A 127 -3.82 -5.04 14.79
CA TRP A 127 -4.30 -3.98 15.64
C TRP A 127 -4.96 -4.54 16.90
N SER A 128 -4.71 -3.92 18.04
CA SER A 128 -5.31 -4.27 19.33
C SER A 128 -6.06 -3.09 19.93
N SER A 129 -7.26 -3.33 20.44
CA SER A 129 -8.05 -2.31 21.16
C SER A 129 -7.45 -1.94 22.52
N THR A 130 -6.62 -2.81 23.11
CA THR A 130 -5.97 -2.57 24.41
C THR A 130 -4.95 -1.44 24.32
N THR A 131 -4.15 -1.42 23.27
CA THR A 131 -3.12 -0.40 23.05
C THR A 131 -3.55 0.66 22.04
N GLY A 132 -4.51 0.34 21.17
CA GLY A 132 -4.86 1.16 20.01
C GLY A 132 -3.77 1.18 18.93
N GLN A 133 -2.81 0.27 18.99
CA GLN A 133 -1.62 0.26 18.14
C GLN A 133 -1.71 -0.80 17.05
N TRP A 134 -1.06 -0.53 15.92
CA TRP A 134 -0.76 -1.52 14.90
C TRP A 134 0.62 -2.12 15.16
N THR A 135 0.75 -3.44 15.01
CA THR A 135 2.00 -4.17 15.18
C THR A 135 2.29 -5.03 13.95
N GLN A 136 3.57 -5.12 13.57
CA GLN A 136 4.06 -6.01 12.52
C GLN A 136 5.24 -6.79 13.09
N GLY A 137 5.18 -8.13 13.10
CA GLY A 137 6.24 -8.95 13.71
C GLY A 137 6.55 -8.60 15.17
N GLY A 138 5.57 -8.05 15.91
CA GLY A 138 5.71 -7.62 17.31
C GLY A 138 6.19 -6.18 17.52
N ALA A 139 6.56 -5.44 16.46
CA ALA A 139 6.96 -4.03 16.56
C ALA A 139 5.80 -3.07 16.24
N GLU A 140 5.63 -2.02 17.04
CA GLU A 140 4.62 -0.96 16.82
C GLU A 140 4.89 -0.18 15.52
N GLN A 141 3.84 0.07 14.77
CA GLN A 141 3.81 0.91 13.58
C GLN A 141 3.38 2.33 13.98
N SER A 142 4.36 3.15 14.37
CA SER A 142 4.12 4.50 14.88
C SER A 142 3.37 5.40 13.89
N GLY A 143 2.50 6.28 14.43
CA GLY A 143 1.76 7.27 13.65
C GLY A 143 0.45 6.76 13.03
N HIS A 144 0.10 5.50 13.27
CA HIS A 144 -1.12 4.87 12.75
C HIS A 144 -2.10 4.44 13.84
N ASN A 145 -1.88 4.86 15.09
CA ASN A 145 -2.68 4.42 16.24
C ASN A 145 -4.13 4.89 16.12
N VAL A 146 -5.06 3.99 16.43
CA VAL A 146 -6.52 4.20 16.37
C VAL A 146 -7.09 3.75 17.70
N SER A 147 -7.84 4.64 18.38
CA SER A 147 -8.51 4.29 19.63
C SER A 147 -9.55 3.20 19.40
N GLY A 148 -9.54 2.15 20.22
CA GLY A 148 -10.38 0.97 20.01
C GLY A 148 -11.84 1.10 20.43
N ASN A 149 -12.19 2.11 21.21
CA ASN A 149 -13.54 2.25 21.76
C ASN A 149 -14.28 3.43 21.13
N ILE A 150 -15.16 3.14 20.18
CA ILE A 150 -16.15 4.14 19.69
C ILE A 150 -17.48 4.05 20.45
N LEU A 151 -17.78 2.90 21.07
CA LEU A 151 -18.97 2.71 21.90
C LEU A 151 -18.67 3.12 23.35
N LYS A 152 -18.95 4.38 23.70
CA LYS A 152 -19.16 4.76 25.10
C LYS A 152 -20.44 4.09 25.58
N ALA A 153 -20.35 3.37 26.71
CA ALA A 153 -21.52 2.84 27.37
C ALA A 153 -22.53 3.97 27.58
N ALA A 154 -23.70 3.86 26.95
CA ALA A 154 -24.86 4.62 27.38
C ALA A 154 -25.27 4.01 28.73
N SER A 155 -24.74 4.57 29.81
CA SER A 155 -25.29 4.43 31.16
C SER A 155 -26.22 5.60 31.44
#